data_AF-A0A814L1S6-F1
#
_entry.id   AF-A0A814L1S6-F1
#
_cell.length_a   1.000
_cell.length_b   1.000
_cell.length_c   1.000
_cell.angle_alpha   90.00
_cell.angle_beta   90.00
_cell.angle_gamma   90.00
#
_symmetry.space_group_name_H-M   'P 1'
#
loop_
_entity.id
_entity.type
_entity.pdbx_description
1 polymer ?
#
loop_
_entity_poly.entity_id
_entity_poly.type
_entity_poly.pdbx_seq_one_letter_code
_entity_poly.pdbx_strand_id
1 'polypeptide(L)'
;MASLIKNQIIKRLSKFVKNLSANQINLSTIKGEGELSSINLDERALEDVTELPTWLKIQKATCGRVFIKIPWTNLKTLPIQLTLDDVIIEIETCEKLRDLQSSSNGNDPFIGKYGFTNRVIDGISLTITNLTFTIKSQGFKASVFLPCLDIYSTTPNGQKVDTLTLTRLRNTTKSHILLFKEISWPNARIEASSNDNNFPGTSIRFIVNSCRMRIAMKKNLQDSTMITSRVMTHFDDLLSVLNDAQLKSALNTYKEITELMNRASEQRKHYAEDKFNGNLADLIEMTHWKGNDVLYIGDHIYGDLADLFLKYGWRTGAILEEVEEEINIINSESFQKTIQWLNVLQWLINHLQIIPGPEADALMKTWVAEREDEKAKSRDLFNPYFGSVFRTHTVPTYFHRRLARFADVYTSNVCNFLSYPLDYIFFPRRVALAHENVLPTPDINLLLMDTAHHAMRFETAHVQYEK
;
A
#
# COMPACT_ATOMS: atom_id res chain seq x y z
N MET A 1 -26.98 -27.67 26.60
CA MET A 1 -25.85 -26.75 26.32
C MET A 1 -25.43 -26.80 24.85
N ALA A 2 -25.16 -27.98 24.28
CA ALA A 2 -24.81 -28.13 22.86
C ALA A 2 -25.87 -27.60 21.88
N SER A 3 -27.16 -27.84 22.14
CA SER A 3 -28.28 -27.30 21.34
C SER A 3 -28.38 -25.77 21.39
N LEU A 4 -28.13 -25.16 22.54
CA LEU A 4 -28.10 -23.70 22.71
C LEU A 4 -26.96 -23.06 21.93
N ILE A 5 -25.75 -23.63 22.00
CA ILE A 5 -24.58 -23.18 21.23
C ILE A 5 -24.83 -23.35 19.73
N LYS A 6 -25.37 -24.50 19.32
CA LYS A 6 -25.76 -24.78 17.93
C LYS A 6 -26.74 -23.73 17.39
N ASN A 7 -27.78 -23.39 18.15
CA ASN A 7 -28.76 -22.39 17.75
C ASN A 7 -28.16 -20.97 17.66
N GLN A 8 -27.22 -20.62 18.55
CA GLN A 8 -26.52 -19.32 18.47
C GLN A 8 -25.58 -19.24 17.26
N ILE A 9 -24.87 -20.33 16.95
CA ILE A 9 -24.03 -20.42 15.74
C ILE A 9 -24.89 -20.29 14.49
N ILE A 10 -26.00 -21.04 14.41
CA ILE A 10 -26.95 -20.96 13.29
C ILE A 10 -27.45 -19.54 13.12
N LYS A 11 -27.89 -18.89 14.20
CA LYS A 11 -28.42 -17.52 14.15
C LYS A 11 -27.41 -16.50 13.60
N ARG A 12 -26.11 -16.69 13.86
CA ARG A 12 -25.05 -15.79 13.38
C ARG A 12 -24.63 -16.13 11.94
N LEU A 13 -24.48 -17.42 11.64
CA LEU A 13 -24.08 -17.88 10.31
C LEU A 13 -25.20 -17.76 9.28
N SER A 14 -26.47 -17.79 9.67
CA SER A 14 -27.61 -17.65 8.76
C SER A 14 -27.66 -16.29 8.06
N LYS A 15 -26.92 -15.29 8.56
CA LYS A 15 -26.72 -14.00 7.87
C LYS A 15 -25.79 -14.13 6.65
N PHE A 16 -24.87 -15.10 6.68
CA PHE A 16 -23.80 -15.26 5.69
C PHE A 16 -23.88 -16.57 4.90
N VAL A 17 -24.76 -17.49 5.29
CA VAL A 17 -24.92 -18.81 4.69
C VAL A 17 -26.37 -19.00 4.28
N LYS A 18 -26.57 -19.27 2.99
CA LYS A 18 -27.89 -19.56 2.41
C LYS A 18 -28.38 -20.92 2.86
N ASN A 19 -29.67 -21.00 3.23
CA ASN A 19 -30.36 -22.25 3.53
C ASN A 19 -29.66 -23.14 4.58
N LEU A 20 -28.99 -22.52 5.55
CA LEU A 20 -28.27 -23.23 6.60
C LEU A 20 -29.24 -24.10 7.42
N SER A 21 -29.03 -25.41 7.38
CA SER A 21 -29.83 -26.39 8.11
C SER A 21 -29.07 -26.94 9.32
N ALA A 22 -29.81 -27.41 10.34
CA ALA A 22 -29.21 -28.02 11.51
C ALA A 22 -28.44 -29.32 11.17
N ASN A 23 -28.75 -29.99 10.06
CA ASN A 23 -28.12 -31.25 9.65
C ASN A 23 -26.72 -31.05 9.08
N GLN A 24 -26.43 -29.87 8.53
CA GLN A 24 -25.12 -29.50 8.03
C GLN A 24 -24.12 -29.18 9.15
N ILE A 25 -24.55 -29.18 10.42
CA ILE A 25 -23.73 -28.76 11.56
C ILE A 25 -23.52 -29.93 12.51
N ASN A 26 -22.29 -30.42 12.55
CA ASN A 26 -21.82 -31.38 13.53
C ASN A 26 -21.00 -30.65 14.60
N LEU A 27 -21.33 -30.81 15.89
CA LEU A 27 -20.66 -30.11 16.98
C LEU A 27 -20.34 -31.06 18.12
N SER A 28 -19.05 -31.22 18.41
CA SER A 28 -18.56 -31.84 19.63
C SER A 28 -18.17 -30.76 20.65
N THR A 29 -19.17 -30.21 21.33
CA THR A 29 -18.96 -29.07 22.25
C THR A 29 -17.95 -29.34 23.38
N ILE A 30 -17.88 -30.56 23.90
CA ILE A 30 -16.91 -30.97 24.93
C ILE A 30 -15.48 -30.99 24.37
N LYS A 31 -15.29 -31.45 23.13
CA LYS A 31 -13.98 -31.44 22.44
C LYS A 31 -13.63 -30.07 21.87
N GLY A 32 -14.60 -29.16 21.81
CA GLY A 32 -14.46 -27.87 21.14
C GLY A 32 -14.33 -27.98 19.63
N GLU A 33 -14.84 -29.05 19.04
CA GLU A 33 -14.73 -29.29 17.60
C GLU A 33 -16.09 -29.11 16.93
N GLY A 34 -16.07 -28.58 15.72
CA GLY A 34 -17.24 -28.36 14.90
C GLY A 34 -16.94 -28.57 13.43
N GLU A 35 -17.92 -29.08 12.70
CA GLU A 35 -17.82 -29.29 11.27
C GLU A 35 -19.10 -28.81 10.60
N LEU A 36 -18.93 -28.10 9.50
CA LEU A 36 -19.98 -27.71 8.58
C LEU A 36 -19.64 -28.21 7.18
N SER A 37 -20.64 -28.73 6.46
CA SER A 37 -20.44 -29.23 5.09
C SER A 37 -21.39 -28.56 4.09
N SER A 38 -20.89 -28.44 2.86
CA SER A 38 -21.62 -27.92 1.70
C SER A 38 -22.23 -26.54 1.96
N ILE A 39 -21.38 -25.57 2.29
CA ILE A 39 -21.78 -24.20 2.60
C ILE A 39 -21.89 -23.40 1.30
N ASN A 40 -23.07 -22.81 1.08
CA ASN A 40 -23.28 -21.76 0.09
C ASN A 40 -23.38 -20.42 0.80
N LEU A 41 -22.45 -19.51 0.52
CA LEU A 41 -22.41 -18.21 1.15
C LEU A 41 -23.42 -17.25 0.50
N ASP A 42 -23.92 -16.29 1.27
CA ASP A 42 -24.76 -15.20 0.77
C ASP A 42 -23.88 -14.14 0.12
N GLU A 43 -24.04 -13.95 -1.20
CA GLU A 43 -23.15 -13.07 -1.97
C GLU A 43 -23.34 -11.61 -1.58
N ARG A 44 -24.57 -11.17 -1.31
CA ARG A 44 -24.84 -9.78 -0.89
C ARG A 44 -24.24 -9.51 0.48
N ALA A 45 -24.42 -10.43 1.42
CA ALA A 45 -23.84 -10.29 2.75
C ALA A 45 -22.29 -10.26 2.71
N LEU A 46 -21.67 -11.00 1.79
CA LEU A 46 -20.23 -10.96 1.56
C LEU A 46 -19.80 -9.65 0.89
N GLU A 47 -20.52 -9.18 -0.14
CA GLU A 47 -20.25 -7.91 -0.81
C GLU A 47 -20.25 -6.74 0.20
N ASP A 48 -21.23 -6.73 1.11
CA ASP A 48 -21.35 -5.70 2.14
C ASP A 48 -20.21 -5.77 3.16
N VAL A 49 -19.90 -6.96 3.68
CA VAL A 49 -18.85 -7.12 4.71
C VAL A 49 -17.44 -6.91 4.16
N THR A 50 -17.21 -7.24 2.89
CA THR A 50 -15.90 -7.05 2.24
C THR A 50 -15.74 -5.66 1.62
N GLU A 51 -16.77 -4.80 1.70
CA GLU A 51 -16.82 -3.50 1.02
C GLU A 51 -16.37 -3.60 -0.44
N LEU A 52 -16.87 -4.64 -1.13
CA LEU A 52 -16.40 -4.98 -2.46
C LEU A 52 -16.59 -3.78 -3.41
N PRO A 53 -15.63 -3.46 -4.30
CA PRO A 53 -15.76 -2.33 -5.23
C PRO A 53 -17.01 -2.42 -6.11
N THR A 54 -17.67 -1.28 -6.40
CA THR A 54 -18.97 -1.22 -7.11
C THR A 54 -18.93 -1.80 -8.54
N TRP A 55 -17.76 -1.92 -9.13
CA TRP A 55 -17.55 -2.55 -10.44
C TRP A 55 -17.40 -4.08 -10.38
N LEU A 56 -17.43 -4.69 -9.19
CA LEU A 56 -17.38 -6.13 -8.97
C LEU A 56 -18.63 -6.62 -8.23
N LYS A 57 -19.08 -7.83 -8.55
CA LYS A 57 -20.19 -8.52 -7.89
C LYS A 57 -19.86 -9.98 -7.68
N ILE A 58 -20.16 -10.54 -6.51
CA ILE A 58 -20.00 -11.96 -6.24
C ILE A 58 -21.19 -12.69 -6.88
N GLN A 59 -20.89 -13.60 -7.80
CA GLN A 59 -21.90 -14.45 -8.45
C GLN A 59 -22.12 -15.75 -7.68
N LYS A 60 -21.06 -16.26 -7.07
CA LYS A 60 -21.09 -17.51 -6.33
C LYS A 60 -19.96 -17.56 -5.32
N ALA A 61 -20.25 -18.01 -4.11
CA ALA A 61 -19.24 -18.30 -3.10
C ALA A 61 -19.62 -19.58 -2.35
N THR A 62 -18.79 -20.62 -2.44
CA THR A 62 -19.07 -21.93 -1.84
C THR A 62 -17.86 -22.46 -1.08
N CYS A 63 -18.11 -23.26 -0.05
CA CYS A 63 -17.09 -23.98 0.68
C CYS A 63 -17.56 -25.42 0.91
N GLY A 64 -16.74 -26.39 0.51
CA GLY A 64 -17.06 -27.81 0.62
C GLY A 64 -17.18 -28.26 2.08
N ARG A 65 -16.21 -27.88 2.91
CA ARG A 65 -16.20 -28.21 4.33
C ARG A 65 -15.52 -27.13 5.16
N VAL A 66 -16.07 -26.86 6.34
CA VAL A 66 -15.50 -25.99 7.37
C VAL A 66 -15.31 -26.80 8.63
N PHE A 67 -14.07 -26.98 9.04
CA PHE A 67 -13.72 -27.55 10.32
C PHE A 67 -13.26 -26.45 11.28
N ILE A 68 -13.73 -26.52 12.52
CA ILE A 68 -13.46 -25.54 13.57
C ILE A 68 -12.97 -26.27 14.81
N LYS A 69 -11.87 -25.78 15.39
CA LYS A 69 -11.36 -26.23 16.68
C LYS A 69 -11.18 -25.05 17.63
N ILE A 70 -11.87 -25.10 18.77
CA ILE A 70 -11.95 -24.04 19.77
C ILE A 70 -11.30 -24.53 21.06
N PRO A 71 -10.17 -23.94 21.49
CA PRO A 71 -9.53 -24.28 22.76
C PRO A 71 -10.23 -23.55 23.92
N TRP A 72 -11.42 -23.99 24.32
CA TRP A 72 -12.29 -23.30 25.29
C TRP A 72 -11.58 -22.80 26.56
N THR A 73 -10.71 -23.63 27.15
CA THR A 73 -9.98 -23.31 28.38
C THR A 73 -8.81 -22.36 28.18
N ASN A 74 -8.30 -22.24 26.95
CA ASN A 74 -7.06 -21.56 26.61
C ASN A 74 -7.24 -20.45 25.56
N LEU A 75 -8.44 -19.90 25.38
CA LEU A 75 -8.74 -18.84 24.39
C LEU A 75 -7.89 -17.56 24.54
N LYS A 76 -7.24 -17.35 25.69
CA LYS A 76 -6.32 -16.22 25.90
C LYS A 76 -4.95 -16.44 25.25
N THR A 77 -4.54 -17.70 25.10
CA THR A 77 -3.19 -18.09 24.71
C THR A 77 -3.17 -18.87 23.40
N LEU A 78 -4.21 -19.62 23.07
CA LEU A 78 -4.30 -20.44 21.86
C LEU A 78 -5.34 -19.91 20.86
N PRO A 79 -5.05 -19.98 19.55
CA PRO A 79 -5.97 -19.54 18.51
C PRO A 79 -7.14 -20.51 18.34
N ILE A 80 -8.30 -19.98 17.92
CA ILE A 80 -9.31 -20.80 17.26
C ILE A 80 -8.75 -21.16 15.89
N GLN A 81 -8.78 -22.46 15.55
CA GLN A 81 -8.30 -22.97 14.28
C GLN A 81 -9.50 -23.22 13.36
N LEU A 82 -9.49 -22.59 12.19
CA LEU A 82 -10.47 -22.80 11.12
C LEU A 82 -9.77 -23.48 9.94
N THR A 83 -10.38 -24.52 9.40
CA THR A 83 -9.93 -25.17 8.17
C THR A 83 -11.07 -25.16 7.17
N LEU A 84 -10.84 -24.58 6.00
CA LEU A 84 -11.80 -24.52 4.90
C LEU A 84 -11.30 -25.38 3.74
N ASP A 85 -12.14 -26.26 3.25
CA ASP A 85 -11.85 -27.08 2.08
C ASP A 85 -12.67 -26.61 0.89
N ASP A 86 -12.03 -26.66 -0.28
CA ASP A 86 -12.63 -26.38 -1.59
C ASP A 86 -13.47 -25.09 -1.58
N VAL A 87 -12.79 -23.98 -1.28
CA VAL A 87 -13.38 -22.65 -1.34
C VAL A 87 -13.37 -22.17 -2.79
N ILE A 88 -14.55 -21.90 -3.33
CA ILE A 88 -14.72 -21.41 -4.70
C ILE A 88 -15.44 -20.07 -4.62
N ILE A 89 -14.83 -19.04 -5.21
CA ILE A 89 -15.39 -17.70 -5.31
C ILE A 89 -15.41 -17.31 -6.79
N GLU A 90 -16.58 -17.01 -7.32
CA GLU A 90 -16.78 -16.47 -8.66
C GLU A 90 -17.30 -15.03 -8.55
N ILE A 91 -16.56 -14.11 -9.15
CA ILE A 91 -16.87 -12.69 -9.22
C ILE A 91 -17.07 -12.30 -10.69
N GLU A 92 -17.97 -11.36 -10.94
CA GLU A 92 -18.20 -10.76 -12.24
C GLU A 92 -18.01 -9.25 -12.21
N THR A 93 -17.47 -8.68 -13.28
CA THR A 93 -17.40 -7.24 -13.47
C THR A 93 -18.75 -6.68 -13.90
N CYS A 94 -19.15 -5.53 -13.36
CA CYS A 94 -20.42 -4.90 -13.67
C CYS A 94 -20.26 -3.79 -14.71
N GLU A 95 -20.94 -3.91 -15.86
CA GLU A 95 -21.02 -2.80 -16.82
C GLU A 95 -21.75 -1.59 -16.23
N LYS A 96 -22.89 -1.85 -15.58
CA LYS A 96 -23.57 -0.87 -14.74
C LYS A 96 -23.09 -1.08 -13.31
N LEU A 97 -22.34 -0.09 -12.80
CA LEU A 97 -21.80 -0.11 -11.44
C LEU A 97 -22.92 -0.31 -10.42
N ARG A 98 -22.63 -1.05 -9.34
CA ARG A 98 -23.53 -1.16 -8.19
C ARG A 98 -23.72 0.20 -7.53
N ASP A 99 -24.88 0.43 -6.95
CA ASP A 99 -25.13 1.64 -6.17
C ASP A 99 -24.27 1.63 -4.91
N LEU A 100 -23.76 2.82 -4.53
CA LEU A 100 -23.09 3.01 -3.26
C LEU A 100 -24.14 2.96 -2.16
N GLN A 101 -24.28 1.80 -1.53
CA GLN A 101 -25.13 1.68 -0.35
C GLN A 101 -24.49 2.48 0.79
N SER A 102 -25.24 3.39 1.39
CA SER A 102 -24.92 3.83 2.75
C SER A 102 -24.96 2.58 3.61
N SER A 103 -23.84 2.22 4.23
CA SER A 103 -23.75 1.14 5.21
C SER A 103 -24.65 1.47 6.41
N SER A 104 -25.95 1.30 6.25
CA SER A 104 -26.99 1.55 7.23
C SER A 104 -27.48 0.20 7.73
N ASN A 105 -26.67 -0.43 8.56
CA ASN A 105 -27.12 -1.38 9.57
C ASN A 105 -26.16 -1.29 10.76
N GLY A 106 -26.37 -0.24 11.57
CA GLY A 106 -25.64 0.11 12.79
C GLY A 106 -25.84 -0.88 13.93
N ASN A 107 -25.48 -2.14 13.72
CA ASN A 107 -25.26 -3.12 14.78
C ASN A 107 -24.11 -4.02 14.37
N ASP A 108 -22.96 -3.39 14.10
CA ASP A 108 -21.73 -4.13 13.91
C ASP A 108 -21.20 -4.53 15.31
N PRO A 109 -21.16 -5.84 15.66
CA PRO A 109 -20.73 -6.29 16.99
C PRO A 109 -19.26 -6.00 17.29
N PHE A 110 -18.53 -5.41 16.34
CA PHE A 110 -17.13 -5.01 16.46
C PHE A 110 -16.93 -3.55 16.88
N ILE A 111 -17.98 -2.73 16.87
CA ILE A 111 -17.91 -1.34 17.30
C ILE A 111 -18.01 -1.30 18.83
N GLY A 112 -16.91 -0.93 19.48
CA GLY A 112 -16.84 -0.81 20.93
C GLY A 112 -15.43 -1.01 21.50
N LYS A 113 -15.30 -0.88 22.81
CA LYS A 113 -14.01 -0.98 23.50
C LYS A 113 -13.31 -2.30 23.21
N TYR A 114 -12.05 -2.23 22.81
CA TYR A 114 -11.25 -3.40 22.45
C TYR A 114 -11.13 -4.36 23.64
N GLY A 115 -11.79 -5.50 23.51
CA GLY A 115 -12.07 -6.40 24.62
C GLY A 115 -11.46 -7.78 24.49
N PHE A 116 -12.03 -8.74 25.23
CA PHE A 116 -11.66 -10.16 25.12
C PHE A 116 -12.09 -10.76 23.78
N THR A 117 -13.32 -10.49 23.33
CA THR A 117 -13.84 -11.01 22.06
C THR A 117 -12.97 -10.62 20.87
N ASN A 118 -12.57 -9.34 20.79
CA ASN A 118 -11.75 -8.83 19.69
C ASN A 118 -10.37 -9.50 19.68
N ARG A 119 -9.79 -9.71 20.87
CA ARG A 119 -8.57 -10.49 21.04
C ARG A 119 -8.72 -11.95 20.57
N VAL A 120 -9.85 -12.59 20.81
CA VAL A 120 -10.06 -13.95 20.31
C VAL A 120 -10.14 -13.94 18.78
N ILE A 121 -10.88 -13.00 18.20
CA ILE A 121 -11.12 -12.89 16.76
C ILE A 121 -9.85 -12.54 15.99
N ASP A 122 -9.09 -11.56 16.47
CA ASP A 122 -7.80 -11.19 15.89
C ASP A 122 -6.80 -12.34 15.97
N GLY A 123 -6.96 -13.26 16.94
CA GLY A 123 -6.13 -14.43 17.11
C GLY A 123 -6.51 -15.64 16.25
N ILE A 124 -7.61 -15.61 15.50
CA ILE A 124 -8.05 -16.74 14.68
C ILE A 124 -6.96 -17.09 13.65
N SER A 125 -6.68 -18.38 13.53
CA SER A 125 -5.87 -18.98 12.47
C SER A 125 -6.78 -19.67 11.46
N LEU A 126 -6.48 -19.50 10.17
CA LEU A 126 -7.26 -20.02 9.07
C LEU A 126 -6.35 -20.79 8.11
N THR A 127 -6.72 -22.01 7.76
CA THR A 127 -6.09 -22.80 6.70
C THR A 127 -7.13 -23.07 5.64
N ILE A 128 -6.79 -22.83 4.37
CA ILE A 128 -7.63 -23.14 3.22
C ILE A 128 -6.91 -24.17 2.36
N THR A 129 -7.47 -25.37 2.23
CA THR A 129 -6.84 -26.47 1.50
C THR A 129 -6.76 -26.16 0.02
N ASN A 130 -7.88 -25.75 -0.58
CA ASN A 130 -7.95 -25.34 -1.98
C ASN A 130 -8.79 -24.07 -2.07
N LEU A 131 -8.21 -22.99 -2.58
CA LEU A 131 -8.92 -21.76 -2.89
C LEU A 131 -8.88 -21.52 -4.40
N THR A 132 -10.05 -21.48 -5.02
CA THR A 132 -10.22 -21.08 -6.41
C THR A 132 -11.02 -19.79 -6.47
N PHE A 133 -10.41 -18.77 -7.04
CA PHE A 133 -11.01 -17.46 -7.23
C PHE A 133 -11.09 -17.17 -8.72
N THR A 134 -12.26 -16.82 -9.25
CA THR A 134 -12.46 -16.54 -10.68
C THR A 134 -13.13 -15.20 -10.85
N ILE A 135 -12.55 -14.32 -11.68
CA ILE A 135 -13.17 -13.08 -12.15
C ILE A 135 -13.59 -13.27 -13.60
N LYS A 136 -14.85 -12.96 -13.91
CA LYS A 136 -15.40 -12.94 -15.27
C LYS A 136 -15.75 -11.50 -15.65
N SER A 137 -15.40 -11.12 -16.87
CA SER A 137 -15.79 -9.87 -17.52
C SER A 137 -16.32 -10.20 -18.91
N GLN A 138 -16.90 -9.20 -19.59
CA GLN A 138 -17.19 -9.32 -21.02
C GLN A 138 -15.90 -9.55 -21.83
N GLY A 139 -14.84 -8.77 -21.58
CA GLY A 139 -13.60 -8.81 -22.38
C GLY A 139 -12.51 -9.73 -21.86
N PHE A 140 -12.60 -10.25 -20.63
CA PHE A 140 -11.62 -11.17 -20.07
C PHE A 140 -12.18 -12.14 -19.03
N LYS A 141 -11.41 -13.19 -18.74
CA LYS A 141 -11.61 -14.10 -17.62
C LYS A 141 -10.28 -14.32 -16.92
N ALA A 142 -10.25 -14.19 -15.60
CA ALA A 142 -9.08 -14.46 -14.79
C ALA A 142 -9.41 -15.49 -13.71
N SER A 143 -8.50 -16.41 -13.41
CA SER A 143 -8.62 -17.35 -12.31
C SER A 143 -7.32 -17.46 -11.52
N VAL A 144 -7.46 -17.50 -10.21
CA VAL A 144 -6.36 -17.66 -9.25
C VAL A 144 -6.64 -18.93 -8.46
N PHE A 145 -5.69 -19.86 -8.49
CA PHE A 145 -5.70 -21.06 -7.68
C PHE A 145 -4.58 -20.98 -6.63
N LEU A 146 -4.97 -21.11 -5.36
CA LEU A 146 -4.10 -21.07 -4.18
C LEU A 146 -4.34 -22.36 -3.37
N PRO A 147 -3.44 -23.35 -3.46
CA PRO A 147 -3.45 -24.48 -2.54
C PRO A 147 -2.84 -24.09 -1.20
N CYS A 148 -3.30 -24.74 -0.12
CA CYS A 148 -2.73 -24.65 1.22
C CYS A 148 -2.45 -23.21 1.69
N LEU A 149 -3.45 -22.33 1.57
CA LEU A 149 -3.33 -20.96 2.05
C LEU A 149 -3.48 -20.93 3.57
N ASP A 150 -2.43 -20.52 4.25
CA ASP A 150 -2.38 -20.42 5.71
C ASP A 150 -2.38 -18.95 6.14
N ILE A 151 -3.20 -18.63 7.14
CA ILE A 151 -3.26 -17.33 7.81
C ILE A 151 -3.13 -17.55 9.31
N TYR A 152 -2.10 -16.96 9.92
CA TYR A 152 -1.84 -17.15 11.35
C TYR A 152 -1.20 -15.91 11.97
N SER A 153 -1.25 -15.83 13.31
CA SER A 153 -0.64 -14.72 14.05
C SER A 153 0.87 -14.95 14.22
N THR A 154 1.67 -13.89 14.11
CA THR A 154 3.13 -13.94 14.25
C THR A 154 3.64 -12.96 15.29
N THR A 155 4.90 -13.07 15.68
CA THR A 155 5.57 -12.05 16.48
C THR A 155 5.85 -10.79 15.65
N PRO A 156 6.22 -9.64 16.25
CA PRO A 156 6.63 -8.45 15.49
C PRO A 156 7.75 -8.70 14.47
N ASN A 157 8.62 -9.69 14.73
CA ASN A 157 9.72 -10.07 13.85
C ASN A 157 9.30 -11.10 12.78
N GLY A 158 8.01 -11.45 12.72
CA GLY A 158 7.45 -12.40 11.76
C GLY A 158 7.80 -13.86 12.06
N GLN A 159 7.99 -14.22 13.33
CA GLN A 159 8.18 -15.62 13.73
C GLN A 159 6.84 -16.26 14.08
N LYS A 160 6.65 -17.51 13.64
CA LYS A 160 5.52 -18.35 14.03
C LYS A 160 5.71 -18.79 15.49
N VAL A 161 4.65 -18.65 16.30
CA VAL A 161 4.64 -19.00 17.72
C VAL A 161 3.36 -19.73 18.08
N ASP A 162 3.45 -20.61 19.08
CA ASP A 162 2.30 -21.41 19.54
C ASP A 162 1.36 -20.64 20.48
N THR A 163 1.78 -19.45 20.95
CA THR A 163 0.99 -18.61 21.86
C THR A 163 0.68 -17.24 21.28
N LEU A 164 -0.56 -16.79 21.43
CA LEU A 164 -1.06 -15.47 21.04
C LEU A 164 -0.54 -14.33 21.94
N THR A 165 0.09 -14.64 23.07
CA THR A 165 0.57 -13.60 24.00
C THR A 165 1.72 -12.78 23.42
N LEU A 166 2.48 -13.34 22.49
CA LEU A 166 3.65 -12.71 21.87
C LEU A 166 3.33 -12.06 20.51
N THR A 167 2.08 -12.15 20.04
CA THR A 167 1.69 -11.70 18.70
C THR A 167 1.08 -10.30 18.67
N ARG A 168 1.18 -9.58 19.80
CA ARG A 168 0.53 -8.28 20.01
C ARG A 168 1.42 -7.34 20.81
N LEU A 169 1.45 -6.07 20.44
CA LEU A 169 2.10 -5.02 21.22
C LEU A 169 1.05 -3.99 21.62
N ARG A 170 0.87 -3.81 22.93
CA ARG A 170 -0.11 -2.86 23.47
C ARG A 170 0.61 -1.60 23.95
N ASN A 171 0.19 -0.45 23.45
CA ASN A 171 0.61 0.85 23.95
C ASN A 171 -0.54 1.48 24.73
N THR A 172 -0.47 1.39 26.06
CA THR A 172 -1.52 1.89 26.95
C THR A 172 -1.58 3.42 27.01
N THR A 173 -0.45 4.11 26.85
CA THR A 173 -0.37 5.58 26.86
C THR A 173 -1.07 6.18 25.64
N LYS A 174 -0.87 5.60 24.46
CA LYS A 174 -1.52 6.07 23.22
C LYS A 174 -2.84 5.35 22.91
N SER A 175 -3.34 4.50 23.81
CA SER A 175 -4.56 3.69 23.58
C SER A 175 -4.56 2.90 22.26
N HIS A 176 -3.42 2.32 21.88
CA HIS A 176 -3.28 1.56 20.63
C HIS A 176 -2.83 0.11 20.86
N ILE A 177 -3.14 -0.76 19.89
CA ILE A 177 -2.60 -2.11 19.82
C ILE A 177 -2.08 -2.42 18.42
N LEU A 178 -0.92 -3.05 18.35
CA LEU A 178 -0.37 -3.62 17.12
C LEU A 178 -0.60 -5.13 17.11
N LEU A 179 -0.98 -5.65 15.95
CA LEU A 179 -1.27 -7.05 15.69
C LEU A 179 -0.47 -7.48 14.46
N PHE A 180 0.05 -8.70 14.45
CA PHE A 180 0.86 -9.21 13.35
C PHE A 180 0.30 -10.53 12.84
N LYS A 181 0.10 -10.62 11.53
CA LYS A 181 -0.31 -11.84 10.83
C LYS A 181 0.62 -12.13 9.67
N GLU A 182 0.73 -13.40 9.35
CA GLU A 182 1.33 -13.87 8.10
C GLU A 182 0.30 -14.67 7.32
N ILE A 183 0.23 -14.40 6.02
CA ILE A 183 -0.49 -15.19 5.03
C ILE A 183 0.56 -15.86 4.16
N SER A 184 0.49 -17.17 3.98
CA SER A 184 1.46 -17.90 3.18
C SER A 184 0.81 -18.97 2.32
N TRP A 185 1.33 -19.15 1.12
CA TRP A 185 0.97 -20.26 0.25
C TRP A 185 2.22 -20.75 -0.52
N PRO A 186 2.35 -22.05 -0.80
CA PRO A 186 3.54 -22.64 -1.41
C PRO A 186 3.70 -22.31 -2.88
N ASN A 187 2.59 -22.10 -3.60
CA ASN A 187 2.56 -21.71 -4.99
C ASN A 187 1.20 -21.09 -5.34
N ALA A 188 1.15 -20.25 -6.36
CA ALA A 188 -0.09 -19.76 -6.94
C ALA A 188 -0.07 -19.99 -8.44
N ARG A 189 -1.23 -20.34 -8.98
CA ARG A 189 -1.46 -20.35 -10.42
C ARG A 189 -2.47 -19.28 -10.77
N ILE A 190 -2.02 -18.27 -11.48
CA ILE A 190 -2.86 -17.19 -12.00
C ILE A 190 -2.97 -17.40 -13.49
N GLU A 191 -4.19 -17.47 -13.99
CA GLU A 191 -4.48 -17.55 -15.41
C GLU A 191 -5.39 -16.39 -15.80
N ALA A 192 -5.10 -15.74 -16.92
CA ALA A 192 -5.94 -14.70 -17.48
C ALA A 192 -6.08 -14.90 -18.98
N SER A 193 -7.29 -14.91 -19.50
CA SER A 193 -7.57 -15.04 -20.94
C SER A 193 -8.45 -13.89 -21.38
N SER A 194 -8.15 -13.29 -22.52
CA SER A 194 -9.11 -12.39 -23.16
C SER A 194 -10.23 -13.20 -23.82
N ASN A 195 -11.44 -12.64 -23.77
CA ASN A 195 -12.60 -13.13 -24.51
C ASN A 195 -12.69 -12.48 -25.90
N ASP A 196 -11.72 -11.65 -26.29
CA ASP A 196 -11.67 -11.04 -27.62
C ASP A 196 -11.50 -12.13 -28.69
N ASN A 197 -12.44 -12.17 -29.64
CA ASN A 197 -12.43 -13.08 -30.78
C ASN A 197 -11.20 -12.88 -31.69
N ASN A 198 -10.51 -11.74 -31.59
CA ASN A 198 -9.26 -11.49 -32.30
C ASN A 198 -8.08 -12.31 -31.72
N PHE A 199 -8.18 -12.79 -30.47
CA PHE A 199 -7.12 -13.54 -29.79
C PHE A 199 -7.64 -14.85 -29.15
N PRO A 200 -8.32 -15.72 -29.91
CA PRO A 200 -9.01 -16.88 -29.35
C PRO A 200 -8.02 -17.86 -28.71
N GLY A 201 -8.27 -18.24 -27.46
CA GLY A 201 -7.49 -19.25 -26.73
C GLY A 201 -6.16 -18.75 -26.15
N THR A 202 -5.87 -17.44 -26.21
CA THR A 202 -4.66 -16.88 -25.59
C THR A 202 -4.85 -16.69 -24.07
N SER A 203 -4.44 -17.69 -23.29
CA SER A 203 -4.36 -17.57 -21.83
C SER A 203 -2.93 -17.23 -21.40
N ILE A 204 -2.80 -16.16 -20.64
CA ILE A 204 -1.62 -15.79 -19.88
C ILE A 204 -1.60 -16.64 -18.62
N ARG A 205 -0.46 -17.23 -18.30
CA ARG A 205 -0.26 -17.96 -17.05
C ARG A 205 0.91 -17.34 -16.29
N PHE A 206 0.65 -17.01 -15.03
CA PHE A 206 1.69 -16.71 -14.06
C PHE A 206 1.72 -17.85 -13.05
N ILE A 207 2.92 -18.36 -12.82
CA ILE A 207 3.21 -19.27 -11.72
C ILE A 207 4.01 -18.46 -10.72
N VAL A 208 3.42 -18.28 -9.55
CA VAL A 208 4.10 -17.64 -8.43
C VAL A 208 4.58 -18.76 -7.53
N ASN A 209 5.90 -18.83 -7.30
CA ASN A 209 6.44 -19.73 -6.30
C ASN A 209 6.16 -19.16 -4.90
N SER A 210 6.57 -19.89 -3.86
CA SER A 210 6.26 -19.62 -2.45
C SER A 210 6.15 -18.12 -2.13
N CYS A 211 5.01 -17.76 -1.54
CA CYS A 211 4.69 -16.39 -1.21
C CYS A 211 4.40 -16.27 0.29
N ARG A 212 4.93 -15.22 0.89
CA ARG A 212 4.64 -14.82 2.26
C ARG A 212 4.24 -13.36 2.28
N MET A 213 3.06 -13.09 2.80
CA MET A 213 2.54 -11.76 3.02
C MET A 213 2.45 -11.50 4.52
N ARG A 214 3.19 -10.50 4.99
CA ARG A 214 3.18 -10.06 6.39
C ARG A 214 2.30 -8.84 6.53
N ILE A 215 1.40 -8.89 7.51
CA ILE A 215 0.43 -7.85 7.79
C ILE A 215 0.64 -7.37 9.23
N ALA A 216 0.98 -6.10 9.41
CA ALA A 216 0.94 -5.42 10.69
C ALA A 216 -0.27 -4.49 10.73
N MET A 217 -1.10 -4.59 11.76
CA MET A 217 -2.32 -3.80 11.91
C MET A 217 -2.25 -3.00 13.19
N LYS A 218 -2.57 -1.70 13.13
CA LYS A 218 -2.71 -0.83 14.28
C LYS A 218 -4.20 -0.55 14.51
N LYS A 219 -4.71 -0.90 15.68
CA LYS A 219 -6.09 -0.63 16.10
C LYS A 219 -6.15 0.30 17.30
N ASN A 220 -7.22 1.09 17.37
CA ASN A 220 -7.56 1.89 18.54
C ASN A 220 -8.22 1.01 19.61
N LEU A 221 -7.79 1.16 20.87
CA LEU A 221 -8.31 0.37 21.98
C LEU A 221 -9.69 0.87 22.48
N GLN A 222 -10.08 2.10 22.16
CA GLN A 222 -11.32 2.70 22.66
C GLN A 222 -12.55 2.25 21.89
N ASP A 223 -12.42 2.03 20.58
CA ASP A 223 -13.51 1.74 19.65
C ASP A 223 -13.21 0.55 18.72
N SER A 224 -12.01 -0.02 18.80
CA SER A 224 -11.53 -1.17 17.98
C SER A 224 -11.35 -0.88 16.49
N THR A 225 -11.39 0.39 16.09
CA THR A 225 -11.22 0.80 14.70
C THR A 225 -9.80 0.52 14.21
N MET A 226 -9.67 0.17 12.93
CA MET A 226 -8.37 0.05 12.26
C MET A 226 -7.85 1.46 11.96
N ILE A 227 -6.71 1.84 12.55
CA ILE A 227 -6.08 3.14 12.29
C ILE A 227 -5.25 3.07 11.02
N THR A 228 -4.42 2.04 10.91
CA THR A 228 -3.54 1.83 9.76
C THR A 228 -3.12 0.36 9.69
N SER A 229 -2.70 -0.07 8.52
CA SER A 229 -2.09 -1.38 8.30
C SER A 229 -0.89 -1.24 7.38
N ARG A 230 0.09 -2.11 7.58
CA ARG A 230 1.23 -2.28 6.69
C ARG A 230 1.19 -3.70 6.16
N VAL A 231 1.20 -3.83 4.84
CA VAL A 231 1.27 -5.11 4.14
C VAL A 231 2.61 -5.19 3.42
N MET A 232 3.36 -6.25 3.66
CA MET A 232 4.63 -6.54 2.97
C MET A 232 4.51 -7.91 2.32
N THR A 233 4.72 -7.98 1.01
CA THR A 233 4.60 -9.23 0.25
C THR A 233 5.97 -9.64 -0.26
N HIS A 234 6.33 -10.89 -0.01
CA HIS A 234 7.57 -11.50 -0.49
C HIS A 234 7.20 -12.66 -1.41
N PHE A 235 7.69 -12.59 -2.64
CA PHE A 235 7.58 -13.65 -3.64
C PHE A 235 8.97 -14.22 -3.87
N ASP A 236 9.11 -15.54 -3.91
CA ASP A 236 10.40 -16.16 -4.23
C ASP A 236 10.71 -15.98 -5.72
N ASP A 237 9.84 -16.50 -6.60
CA ASP A 237 9.94 -16.31 -8.05
C ASP A 237 8.55 -16.03 -8.66
N LEU A 238 8.54 -15.19 -9.70
CA LEU A 238 7.41 -14.99 -10.59
C LEU A 238 7.77 -15.47 -11.99
N LEU A 239 7.18 -16.59 -12.41
CA LEU A 239 7.45 -17.21 -13.71
C LEU A 239 6.29 -16.93 -14.66
N SER A 240 6.61 -16.33 -15.80
CA SER A 240 5.68 -16.18 -16.92
C SER A 240 6.42 -16.21 -18.24
N VAL A 241 5.83 -16.83 -19.25
CA VAL A 241 6.30 -16.81 -20.65
C VAL A 241 5.14 -16.31 -21.49
N LEU A 242 5.37 -15.19 -22.17
CA LEU A 242 4.36 -14.49 -22.96
C LEU A 242 4.82 -14.42 -24.41
N ASN A 243 3.97 -14.82 -25.35
CA ASN A 243 4.13 -14.47 -26.76
C ASN A 243 3.46 -13.11 -27.06
N ASP A 244 3.68 -12.58 -28.26
CA ASP A 244 3.13 -11.28 -28.69
C ASP A 244 1.60 -11.20 -28.55
N ALA A 245 0.89 -12.28 -28.89
CA ALA A 245 -0.57 -12.33 -28.75
C ALA A 245 -1.03 -12.27 -27.29
N GLN A 246 -0.35 -13.00 -26.39
CA GLN A 246 -0.61 -12.96 -24.94
C GLN A 246 -0.28 -11.59 -24.35
N LEU A 247 0.77 -10.91 -24.80
CA LEU A 247 1.10 -9.56 -24.33
C LEU A 247 0.02 -8.53 -24.75
N LYS A 248 -0.45 -8.60 -26.00
CA LYS A 248 -1.54 -7.74 -26.49
C LYS A 248 -2.84 -7.98 -25.72
N SER A 249 -3.19 -9.24 -25.49
CA SER A 249 -4.32 -9.67 -24.66
C SER A 249 -4.21 -9.13 -23.21
N ALA A 250 -3.01 -9.15 -22.62
CA ALA A 250 -2.74 -8.58 -21.30
C ALA A 250 -3.00 -7.07 -21.25
N LEU A 251 -2.53 -6.34 -22.27
CA LEU A 251 -2.68 -4.89 -22.35
C LEU A 251 -4.15 -4.47 -22.51
N ASN A 252 -4.93 -5.21 -23.30
CA ASN A 252 -6.37 -4.95 -23.43
C ASN A 252 -7.10 -5.22 -22.11
N THR A 253 -6.80 -6.34 -21.44
CA THR A 253 -7.34 -6.66 -20.11
C THR A 253 -7.02 -5.56 -19.09
N TYR A 254 -5.78 -5.07 -19.08
CA TYR A 254 -5.35 -3.98 -18.20
C TYR A 254 -6.12 -2.69 -18.46
N LYS A 255 -6.34 -2.32 -19.73
CA LYS A 255 -7.13 -1.13 -20.10
C LYS A 255 -8.57 -1.25 -19.60
N GLU A 256 -9.23 -2.39 -19.82
CA GLU A 256 -10.60 -2.62 -19.37
C GLU A 256 -10.73 -2.51 -17.84
N ILE A 257 -9.83 -3.15 -17.07
CA ILE A 257 -9.85 -3.06 -15.61
C ILE A 257 -9.63 -1.62 -15.15
N THR A 258 -8.69 -0.91 -15.77
CA THR A 258 -8.38 0.48 -15.43
C THR A 258 -9.57 1.39 -15.69
N GLU A 259 -10.27 1.21 -16.82
CA GLU A 259 -11.49 1.97 -17.15
C GLU A 259 -12.61 1.73 -16.13
N LEU A 260 -12.86 0.47 -15.76
CA LEU A 260 -13.85 0.14 -14.72
C LEU A 260 -13.50 0.75 -13.35
N MET A 261 -12.22 0.71 -12.97
CA MET A 261 -11.74 1.33 -11.73
C MET A 261 -11.91 2.85 -11.75
N ASN A 262 -11.64 3.50 -12.89
CA ASN A 262 -11.82 4.96 -13.03
C ASN A 262 -13.29 5.34 -12.92
N ARG A 263 -14.19 4.64 -13.62
CA ARG A 263 -15.64 4.87 -13.53
C ARG A 263 -16.18 4.68 -12.11
N ALA A 264 -15.70 3.65 -11.40
CA ALA A 264 -16.07 3.43 -10.00
C ALA A 264 -15.55 4.52 -9.06
N SER A 265 -14.36 5.07 -9.35
CA SER A 265 -13.81 6.23 -8.63
C SER A 265 -14.66 7.48 -8.86
N GLU A 266 -15.06 7.75 -10.11
CA GLU A 266 -15.95 8.86 -10.47
C GLU A 266 -17.32 8.74 -9.81
N GLN A 267 -17.93 7.54 -9.80
CA GLN A 267 -19.18 7.29 -9.08
C GLN A 267 -19.07 7.63 -7.59
N ARG A 268 -17.94 7.30 -6.94
CA ARG A 268 -17.69 7.64 -5.53
C ARG A 268 -17.56 9.15 -5.33
N LYS A 269 -16.91 9.85 -6.26
CA LYS A 269 -16.84 11.32 -6.24
C LYS A 269 -18.24 11.92 -6.32
N HIS A 270 -19.05 11.54 -7.31
CA HIS A 270 -20.43 12.02 -7.45
C HIS A 270 -21.31 11.70 -6.23
N TYR A 271 -21.23 10.49 -5.68
CA TYR A 271 -21.97 10.14 -4.47
C TYR A 271 -21.56 10.98 -3.26
N ALA A 272 -20.27 11.33 -3.15
CA ALA A 272 -19.80 12.24 -2.11
C ALA A 272 -20.36 13.66 -2.32
N GLU A 273 -20.39 14.15 -3.57
CA GLU A 273 -21.01 15.45 -3.91
C GLU A 273 -22.49 15.48 -3.50
N ASP A 274 -23.26 14.45 -3.87
CA ASP A 274 -24.69 14.33 -3.53
C ASP A 274 -24.94 14.21 -2.02
N LYS A 275 -24.06 13.50 -1.30
CA LYS A 275 -24.24 13.24 0.14
C LYS A 275 -23.81 14.42 1.02
N PHE A 276 -22.78 15.15 0.61
CA PHE A 276 -22.18 16.21 1.41
C PHE A 276 -22.52 17.61 0.90
N ASN A 277 -23.34 17.74 -0.16
CA ASN A 277 -23.80 19.00 -0.75
C ASN A 277 -22.65 19.98 -1.09
N GLY A 278 -21.48 19.45 -1.48
CA GLY A 278 -20.32 20.26 -1.81
C GLY A 278 -19.53 19.62 -2.94
N ASN A 279 -19.28 20.38 -4.00
CA ASN A 279 -18.42 19.98 -5.09
C ASN A 279 -17.48 21.14 -5.47
N LEU A 280 -16.40 20.80 -6.18
CA LEU A 280 -15.38 21.76 -6.59
C LEU A 280 -15.92 22.78 -7.61
N ALA A 281 -16.86 22.40 -8.46
CA ALA A 281 -17.42 23.28 -9.49
C ALA A 281 -18.20 24.43 -8.86
N ASP A 282 -19.08 24.15 -7.89
CA ASP A 282 -19.84 25.15 -7.13
C ASP A 282 -18.89 26.07 -6.36
N LEU A 283 -17.83 25.53 -5.75
CA LEU A 283 -16.82 26.33 -5.07
C LEU A 283 -16.13 27.30 -6.02
N ILE A 284 -15.74 26.84 -7.22
CA ILE A 284 -15.12 27.69 -8.26
C ILE A 284 -16.12 28.74 -8.75
N GLU A 285 -17.39 28.38 -8.94
CA GLU A 285 -18.43 29.32 -9.37
C GLU A 285 -18.65 30.41 -8.32
N MET A 286 -18.70 30.06 -7.03
CA MET A 286 -18.92 31.00 -5.93
C MET A 286 -17.70 31.90 -5.65
N THR A 287 -16.49 31.34 -5.71
CA THR A 287 -15.26 32.06 -5.33
C THR A 287 -14.61 32.78 -6.51
N HIS A 288 -14.93 32.36 -7.73
CA HIS A 288 -14.24 32.74 -8.96
C HIS A 288 -12.73 32.47 -8.95
N TRP A 289 -12.26 31.61 -8.05
CA TRP A 289 -10.86 31.23 -7.95
C TRP A 289 -10.40 30.45 -9.18
N LYS A 290 -9.26 30.84 -9.77
CA LYS A 290 -8.75 30.23 -11.01
C LYS A 290 -7.24 30.08 -11.00
N GLY A 291 -6.77 28.99 -11.60
CA GLY A 291 -5.35 28.78 -11.86
C GLY A 291 -4.46 29.02 -10.64
N ASN A 292 -3.48 29.92 -10.80
CA ASN A 292 -2.46 30.19 -9.80
C ASN A 292 -2.95 30.90 -8.53
N ASP A 293 -4.19 31.38 -8.49
CA ASP A 293 -4.75 32.09 -7.34
C ASP A 293 -5.10 31.14 -6.18
N VAL A 294 -5.04 29.82 -6.42
CA VAL A 294 -5.31 28.79 -5.41
C VAL A 294 -4.10 27.92 -5.19
N LEU A 295 -3.73 27.75 -3.92
CA LEU A 295 -2.85 26.70 -3.46
C LEU A 295 -3.68 25.66 -2.71
N TYR A 296 -3.83 24.47 -3.30
CA TYR A 296 -4.43 23.33 -2.63
C TYR A 296 -3.33 22.47 -1.99
N ILE A 297 -3.52 22.02 -0.75
CA ILE A 297 -2.57 21.16 -0.04
C ILE A 297 -3.25 19.83 0.31
N GLY A 298 -2.65 18.71 -0.11
CA GLY A 298 -3.15 17.35 0.14
C GLY A 298 -2.04 16.37 0.49
N ASP A 299 -2.41 15.15 0.87
CA ASP A 299 -1.49 14.08 1.27
C ASP A 299 -1.43 12.94 0.23
N HIS A 300 -2.36 12.91 -0.73
CA HIS A 300 -2.38 11.90 -1.78
C HIS A 300 -2.20 12.49 -3.19
N ILE A 301 -1.09 12.12 -3.85
CA ILE A 301 -0.71 12.67 -5.18
C ILE A 301 -1.81 12.50 -6.23
N TYR A 302 -2.42 11.31 -6.33
CA TYR A 302 -3.44 11.03 -7.34
C TYR A 302 -4.87 11.33 -6.89
N GLY A 303 -5.12 11.19 -5.59
CA GLY A 303 -6.44 11.43 -5.01
C GLY A 303 -6.76 12.92 -4.99
N ASP A 304 -5.76 13.72 -4.62
CA ASP A 304 -5.98 15.12 -4.30
C ASP A 304 -5.36 16.05 -5.34
N LEU A 305 -4.10 15.81 -5.75
CA LEU A 305 -3.32 16.81 -6.45
C LEU A 305 -3.44 16.74 -7.98
N ALA A 306 -3.43 15.53 -8.55
CA ALA A 306 -3.29 15.34 -10.00
C ALA A 306 -4.45 15.97 -10.80
N ASP A 307 -5.70 15.79 -10.37
CA ASP A 307 -6.87 16.37 -11.04
C ASP A 307 -6.87 17.90 -10.94
N LEU A 308 -6.54 18.46 -9.77
CA LEU A 308 -6.48 19.91 -9.55
C LEU A 308 -5.43 20.58 -10.44
N PHE A 309 -4.24 19.98 -10.52
CA PHE A 309 -3.17 20.45 -11.38
C PHE A 309 -3.53 20.32 -12.87
N LEU A 310 -4.02 19.16 -13.32
CA LEU A 310 -4.23 18.87 -14.75
C LEU A 310 -5.49 19.53 -15.33
N LYS A 311 -6.58 19.63 -14.56
CA LYS A 311 -7.88 20.10 -15.06
C LYS A 311 -8.13 21.57 -14.73
N TYR A 312 -7.71 22.02 -13.55
CA TYR A 312 -8.04 23.37 -13.03
C TYR A 312 -6.85 24.32 -12.98
N GLY A 313 -5.63 23.80 -13.15
CA GLY A 313 -4.40 24.59 -13.14
C GLY A 313 -4.07 25.20 -11.77
N TRP A 314 -4.64 24.66 -10.69
CA TRP A 314 -4.36 25.13 -9.34
C TRP A 314 -2.92 24.81 -8.94
N ARG A 315 -2.31 25.67 -8.11
CA ARG A 315 -1.05 25.33 -7.45
C ARG A 315 -1.31 24.26 -6.42
N THR A 316 -0.37 23.36 -6.25
CA THR A 316 -0.55 22.18 -5.40
C THR A 316 0.64 21.99 -4.46
N GLY A 317 0.33 21.71 -3.20
CA GLY A 317 1.28 21.34 -2.17
C GLY A 317 1.04 19.91 -1.68
N ALA A 318 2.10 19.16 -1.39
CA ALA A 318 2.01 17.82 -0.82
C ALA A 318 2.48 17.78 0.64
N ILE A 319 1.70 17.12 1.50
CA ILE A 319 2.11 16.75 2.86
C ILE A 319 2.61 15.31 2.85
N LEU A 320 3.87 15.11 3.22
CA LEU A 320 4.56 13.82 3.16
C LEU A 320 5.35 13.59 4.45
N GLU A 321 4.77 12.86 5.39
CA GLU A 321 5.38 12.61 6.71
C GLU A 321 6.79 11.99 6.59
N GLU A 322 7.02 11.13 5.59
CA GLU A 322 8.29 10.44 5.37
C GLU A 322 9.47 11.39 5.06
N VAL A 323 9.18 12.62 4.63
CA VAL A 323 10.22 13.62 4.32
C VAL A 323 11.05 13.97 5.55
N GLU A 324 10.45 14.01 6.73
CA GLU A 324 11.15 14.41 7.96
C GLU A 324 12.22 13.37 8.36
N GLU A 325 11.85 12.09 8.35
CA GLU A 325 12.80 11.00 8.62
C GLU A 325 13.92 10.97 7.58
N GLU A 326 13.59 11.17 6.30
CA GLU A 326 14.57 11.21 5.21
C GLU A 326 15.55 12.39 5.34
N ILE A 327 15.06 13.58 5.71
CA ILE A 327 15.92 14.74 5.98
C ILE A 327 16.87 14.46 7.14
N ASN A 328 16.38 13.85 8.23
CA ASN A 328 17.20 13.50 9.39
C ASN A 328 18.31 12.50 9.03
N ILE A 329 18.01 11.49 8.22
CA ILE A 329 19.00 10.52 7.74
C ILE A 329 20.02 11.21 6.83
N ILE A 330 19.57 12.02 5.85
CA ILE A 330 20.46 12.68 4.88
C ILE A 330 21.39 13.70 5.54
N ASN A 331 20.93 14.37 6.58
CA ASN A 331 21.73 15.32 7.34
C ASN A 331 22.61 14.67 8.42
N SER A 332 22.52 13.35 8.61
CA SER A 332 23.41 12.64 9.52
C SER A 332 24.85 12.64 9.03
N GLU A 333 25.80 12.75 9.95
CA GLU A 333 27.23 12.76 9.63
C GLU A 333 27.66 11.45 8.94
N SER A 334 27.07 10.31 9.35
CA SER A 334 27.34 9.01 8.73
C SER A 334 26.94 9.00 7.26
N PHE A 335 25.72 9.44 6.93
CA PHE A 335 25.26 9.50 5.55
C PHE A 335 26.11 10.45 4.70
N GLN A 336 26.38 11.67 5.21
CA GLN A 336 27.18 12.66 4.49
C GLN A 336 28.59 12.15 4.18
N LYS A 337 29.29 11.55 5.16
CA LYS A 337 30.62 10.97 4.95
C LYS A 337 30.60 9.82 3.94
N THR A 338 29.62 8.93 4.03
CA THR A 338 29.47 7.83 3.07
C THR A 338 29.24 8.33 1.64
N ILE A 339 28.36 9.32 1.43
CA ILE A 339 28.14 9.90 0.10
C ILE A 339 29.38 10.63 -0.42
N GLN A 340 30.08 11.38 0.44
CA GLN A 340 31.34 12.03 0.07
C GLN A 340 32.38 11.00 -0.38
N TRP A 341 32.55 9.91 0.39
CA TRP A 341 33.49 8.85 0.04
C TRP A 341 33.09 8.11 -1.24
N LEU A 342 31.80 7.84 -1.45
CA LEU A 342 31.30 7.27 -2.70
C LEU A 342 31.64 8.13 -3.93
N ASN A 343 31.59 9.46 -3.79
CA ASN A 343 31.98 10.37 -4.87
C ASN A 343 33.50 10.33 -5.12
N VAL A 344 34.32 10.24 -4.07
CA VAL A 344 35.78 10.09 -4.19
C VAL A 344 36.14 8.76 -4.86
N LEU A 345 35.54 7.65 -4.43
CA LEU A 345 35.73 6.34 -5.06
C LEU A 345 35.32 6.37 -6.53
N GLN A 346 34.20 7.00 -6.87
CA GLN A 346 33.77 7.15 -8.27
C GLN A 346 34.79 7.94 -9.10
N TRP A 347 35.33 9.03 -8.54
CA TRP A 347 36.36 9.83 -9.20
C TRP A 347 37.64 9.02 -9.41
N LEU A 348 38.12 8.34 -8.38
CA LEU A 348 39.31 7.48 -8.43
C LEU A 348 39.17 6.35 -9.46
N ILE A 349 38.04 5.65 -9.44
CA ILE A 349 37.71 4.60 -10.41
C ILE A 349 37.76 5.14 -11.84
N ASN A 350 37.13 6.29 -12.11
CA ASN A 350 37.10 6.85 -13.46
C ASN A 350 38.51 7.21 -13.98
N HIS A 351 39.41 7.68 -13.11
CA HIS A 351 40.79 7.98 -13.49
C HIS A 351 41.61 6.71 -13.75
N LEU A 352 41.42 5.69 -12.90
CA LEU A 352 42.17 4.45 -13.02
C LEU A 352 41.77 3.63 -14.25
N GLN A 353 40.54 3.76 -14.75
CA GLN A 353 40.08 3.09 -15.98
C GLN A 353 40.88 3.46 -17.23
N ILE A 354 41.57 4.60 -17.22
CA ILE A 354 42.36 5.09 -18.36
C ILE A 354 43.78 4.48 -18.33
N ILE A 355 44.23 3.96 -17.19
CA ILE A 355 45.58 3.43 -16.98
C ILE A 355 45.58 1.93 -17.26
N PRO A 356 46.27 1.45 -18.31
CA PRO A 356 46.37 0.02 -18.58
C PRO A 356 47.41 -0.65 -17.66
N GLY A 357 47.10 -1.83 -17.15
CA GLY A 357 48.08 -2.68 -16.46
C GLY A 357 47.48 -3.58 -15.37
N PRO A 358 48.14 -4.71 -15.06
CA PRO A 358 47.61 -5.69 -14.11
C PRO A 358 47.48 -5.14 -12.68
N GLU A 359 48.34 -4.19 -12.30
CA GLU A 359 48.29 -3.51 -11.00
C GLU A 359 47.08 -2.56 -10.90
N ALA A 360 46.82 -1.80 -11.97
CA ALA A 360 45.64 -0.94 -12.07
C ALA A 360 44.34 -1.78 -12.05
N ASP A 361 44.32 -2.92 -12.76
CA ASP A 361 43.17 -3.84 -12.75
C ASP A 361 42.89 -4.44 -11.36
N ALA A 362 43.94 -4.77 -10.59
CA ALA A 362 43.80 -5.28 -9.23
C ALA A 362 43.26 -4.21 -8.27
N LEU A 363 43.77 -2.98 -8.36
CA LEU A 363 43.31 -1.86 -7.55
C LEU A 363 41.86 -1.47 -7.92
N MET A 364 41.52 -1.50 -9.20
CA MET A 364 40.16 -1.28 -9.70
C MET A 364 39.15 -2.22 -9.05
N LYS A 365 39.45 -3.52 -9.01
CA LYS A 365 38.58 -4.52 -8.36
C LYS A 365 38.38 -4.23 -6.88
N THR A 366 39.43 -3.77 -6.20
CA THR A 366 39.38 -3.43 -4.78
C THR A 366 38.47 -2.22 -4.53
N TRP A 367 38.64 -1.14 -5.29
CA TRP A 367 37.79 0.06 -5.14
C TRP A 367 36.34 -0.16 -5.57
N VAL A 368 36.11 -1.01 -6.58
CA VAL A 368 34.74 -1.41 -6.95
C VAL A 368 34.07 -2.18 -5.81
N ALA A 369 34.78 -3.12 -5.16
CA ALA A 369 34.25 -3.84 -4.00
C ALA A 369 33.95 -2.88 -2.83
N GLU A 370 34.90 -2.00 -2.49
CA GLU A 370 34.72 -0.99 -1.43
C GLU A 370 33.52 -0.07 -1.72
N ARG A 371 33.35 0.33 -2.99
CA ARG A 371 32.19 1.13 -3.41
C ARG A 371 30.87 0.40 -3.22
N GLU A 372 30.81 -0.91 -3.44
CA GLU A 372 29.59 -1.69 -3.18
C GLU A 372 29.30 -1.82 -1.66
N ASP A 373 30.34 -1.95 -0.83
CA ASP A 373 30.17 -1.93 0.63
C ASP A 373 29.64 -0.58 1.13
N GLU A 374 30.17 0.54 0.65
CA GLU A 374 29.69 1.87 1.01
C GLU A 374 28.27 2.14 0.51
N LYS A 375 27.90 1.63 -0.67
CA LYS A 375 26.51 1.65 -1.13
C LYS A 375 25.59 0.89 -0.19
N ALA A 376 26.00 -0.30 0.27
CA ALA A 376 25.22 -1.08 1.22
C ALA A 376 25.04 -0.31 2.53
N LYS A 377 26.12 0.27 3.09
CA LYS A 377 26.05 1.14 4.28
C LYS A 377 25.06 2.29 4.09
N SER A 378 25.13 2.99 2.96
CA SER A 378 24.22 4.11 2.67
C SER A 378 22.75 3.69 2.60
N ARG A 379 22.47 2.49 2.07
CA ARG A 379 21.12 1.94 1.95
C ARG A 379 20.59 1.50 3.31
N ASP A 380 21.44 0.88 4.13
CA ASP A 380 21.08 0.31 5.42
C ASP A 380 20.74 1.39 6.48
N LEU A 381 21.04 2.66 6.20
CA LEU A 381 20.56 3.82 6.97
C LEU A 381 19.07 4.12 6.77
N PHE A 382 18.47 3.62 5.68
CA PHE A 382 17.05 3.77 5.39
C PHE A 382 16.27 2.50 5.76
N ASN A 383 15.00 2.46 5.37
CA ASN A 383 14.15 1.30 5.59
C ASN A 383 14.78 0.02 5.00
N PRO A 384 14.94 -1.06 5.78
CA PRO A 384 15.67 -2.25 5.34
C PRO A 384 14.95 -3.05 4.23
N TYR A 385 13.66 -2.79 3.99
CA TYR A 385 12.87 -3.53 3.01
C TYR A 385 12.79 -2.84 1.66
N PHE A 386 12.77 -1.50 1.64
CA PHE A 386 12.53 -0.73 0.42
C PHE A 386 13.45 0.49 0.24
N GLY A 387 14.32 0.78 1.21
CA GLY A 387 15.25 1.91 1.15
C GLY A 387 14.56 3.28 1.30
N SER A 388 15.15 4.30 0.67
CA SER A 388 14.58 5.65 0.59
C SER A 388 13.32 5.66 -0.29
N VAL A 389 12.33 6.46 0.11
CA VAL A 389 11.08 6.64 -0.65
C VAL A 389 11.34 7.49 -1.91
N PHE A 390 12.31 8.40 -1.86
CA PHE A 390 12.55 9.38 -2.92
C PHE A 390 13.67 9.00 -3.88
N ARG A 391 14.60 8.11 -3.47
CA ARG A 391 15.77 7.77 -4.27
C ARG A 391 16.18 6.30 -4.18
N THR A 392 16.54 5.74 -5.33
CA THR A 392 17.27 4.47 -5.44
C THR A 392 18.69 4.78 -5.91
N HIS A 393 19.65 4.72 -4.98
CA HIS A 393 21.04 5.14 -5.19
C HIS A 393 21.16 6.59 -5.70
N THR A 394 21.38 6.78 -7.00
CA THR A 394 21.50 8.10 -7.64
C THR A 394 20.23 8.54 -8.36
N VAL A 395 19.27 7.63 -8.55
CA VAL A 395 18.11 7.84 -9.41
C VAL A 395 16.87 8.14 -8.57
N PRO A 396 16.08 9.17 -8.91
CA PRO A 396 14.80 9.40 -8.25
C PRO A 396 13.83 8.24 -8.46
N THR A 397 13.12 7.86 -7.40
CA THR A 397 12.08 6.83 -7.48
C THR A 397 10.92 7.27 -8.36
N TYR A 398 10.08 6.32 -8.77
CA TYR A 398 8.82 6.63 -9.45
C TYR A 398 7.94 7.56 -8.61
N PHE A 399 7.92 7.35 -7.29
CA PHE A 399 7.20 8.21 -6.36
C PHE A 399 7.67 9.66 -6.44
N HIS A 400 8.99 9.92 -6.30
CA HIS A 400 9.53 11.27 -6.39
C HIS A 400 9.25 11.93 -7.75
N ARG A 401 9.37 11.19 -8.86
CA ARG A 401 9.06 11.73 -10.20
C ARG A 401 7.60 12.16 -10.33
N ARG A 402 6.68 11.48 -9.66
CA ARG A 402 5.25 11.83 -9.64
C ARG A 402 4.99 13.02 -8.73
N LEU A 403 5.60 13.03 -7.56
CA LEU A 403 5.54 14.16 -6.64
C LEU A 403 6.03 15.45 -7.32
N ALA A 404 7.22 15.43 -7.92
CA ALA A 404 7.81 16.58 -8.60
C ALA A 404 7.02 17.07 -9.82
N ARG A 405 6.09 16.26 -10.35
CA ARG A 405 5.19 16.64 -11.43
C ARG A 405 3.92 17.33 -10.93
N PHE A 406 3.41 16.91 -9.78
CA PHE A 406 2.07 17.27 -9.31
C PHE A 406 2.05 18.11 -8.04
N ALA A 407 3.20 18.42 -7.45
CA ALA A 407 3.33 19.30 -6.30
C ALA A 407 4.40 20.35 -6.57
N ASP A 408 4.01 21.62 -6.47
CA ASP A 408 4.91 22.77 -6.53
C ASP A 408 5.79 22.88 -5.30
N VAL A 409 5.23 22.50 -4.15
CA VAL A 409 5.90 22.46 -2.86
C VAL A 409 5.53 21.18 -2.13
N TYR A 410 6.43 20.64 -1.33
CA TYR A 410 6.09 19.54 -0.43
C TYR A 410 6.79 19.72 0.92
N THR A 411 6.15 19.25 1.98
CA THR A 411 6.63 19.40 3.36
C THR A 411 6.13 18.25 4.23
N SER A 412 6.77 17.99 5.36
CA SER A 412 6.32 16.93 6.27
C SER A 412 5.05 17.27 7.03
N ASN A 413 4.81 18.57 7.25
CA ASN A 413 3.67 19.06 8.02
C ASN A 413 3.23 20.42 7.49
N VAL A 414 1.91 20.64 7.40
CA VAL A 414 1.33 21.92 6.96
C VAL A 414 1.75 23.09 7.86
N CYS A 415 1.98 22.84 9.15
CA CYS A 415 2.44 23.86 10.10
C CYS A 415 3.83 24.43 9.75
N ASN A 416 4.63 23.74 8.92
CA ASN A 416 5.93 24.26 8.47
C ASN A 416 5.79 25.55 7.65
N PHE A 417 4.62 25.81 7.05
CA PHE A 417 4.34 27.07 6.35
C PHE A 417 4.19 28.26 7.31
N LEU A 418 3.89 28.03 8.59
CA LEU A 418 3.77 29.10 9.60
C LEU A 418 5.11 29.79 9.88
N SER A 419 6.22 29.16 9.50
CA SER A 419 7.56 29.74 9.59
C SER A 419 7.83 30.80 8.52
N TYR A 420 6.91 31.02 7.58
CA TYR A 420 7.04 31.95 6.48
C TYR A 420 5.97 33.05 6.54
N PRO A 421 6.30 34.30 6.17
CA PRO A 421 5.32 35.34 5.91
C PRO A 421 4.31 34.93 4.81
N LEU A 422 3.12 35.54 4.82
CA LEU A 422 2.06 35.25 3.82
C LEU A 422 2.42 35.72 2.41
N ASP A 423 3.32 36.70 2.28
CA ASP A 423 3.83 37.23 1.02
C ASP A 423 5.15 36.59 0.60
N TYR A 424 5.57 35.51 1.26
CA TYR A 424 6.80 34.79 0.93
C TYR A 424 6.72 34.12 -0.43
N ILE A 425 7.71 34.36 -1.29
CA ILE A 425 7.79 33.78 -2.64
C ILE A 425 8.82 32.65 -2.65
N PHE A 426 8.35 31.43 -2.92
CA PHE A 426 9.22 30.26 -3.08
C PHE A 426 9.79 30.20 -4.50
N PHE A 427 11.13 30.17 -4.61
CA PHE A 427 11.82 29.97 -5.88
C PHE A 427 12.39 28.53 -5.95
N PRO A 428 12.11 27.78 -7.03
CA PRO A 428 12.66 26.45 -7.20
C PRO A 428 14.17 26.52 -7.44
N ARG A 429 14.91 25.55 -6.90
CA ARG A 429 16.33 25.40 -7.20
C ARG A 429 16.50 24.91 -8.63
N ARG A 430 17.46 25.51 -9.36
CA ARG A 430 17.83 25.02 -10.69
C ARG A 430 18.45 23.62 -10.57
N VAL A 431 17.87 22.65 -11.27
CA VAL A 431 18.42 21.30 -11.39
C VAL A 431 19.31 21.26 -12.63
N ALA A 432 20.58 20.91 -12.46
CA ALA A 432 21.53 20.82 -13.56
C ALA A 432 21.22 19.60 -14.45
N LEU A 433 21.30 19.78 -15.77
CA LEU A 433 21.26 18.70 -16.76
C LEU A 433 22.60 17.96 -16.80
N ALA A 434 22.62 16.75 -17.34
CA ALA A 434 23.83 15.91 -17.37
C ALA A 434 25.04 16.51 -18.10
N HIS A 435 24.81 17.47 -19.00
CA HIS A 435 25.87 18.21 -19.73
C HIS A 435 26.15 19.59 -19.14
N GLU A 436 25.48 19.97 -18.06
CA GLU A 436 25.71 21.23 -17.36
C GLU A 436 26.67 21.01 -16.19
N ASN A 437 27.57 21.96 -15.99
CA ASN A 437 28.41 21.96 -14.79
C ASN A 437 27.55 22.27 -13.57
N VAL A 438 27.64 21.42 -12.55
CA VAL A 438 27.07 21.71 -11.23
C VAL A 438 27.90 22.82 -10.61
N LEU A 439 27.43 24.06 -10.73
CA LEU A 439 28.05 25.18 -10.04
C LEU A 439 27.78 25.02 -8.54
N PRO A 440 28.79 25.20 -7.67
CA PRO A 440 28.56 25.26 -6.24
C PRO A 440 27.53 26.36 -5.95
N THR A 441 26.68 26.15 -4.94
CA THR A 441 25.86 27.25 -4.43
C THR A 441 26.83 28.37 -4.06
N PRO A 442 26.66 29.58 -4.64
CA PRO A 442 27.65 30.61 -4.47
C PRO A 442 27.75 30.96 -2.99
N ASP A 443 28.96 30.88 -2.44
CA ASP A 443 29.25 31.58 -1.20
C ASP A 443 29.04 33.06 -1.51
N ILE A 444 28.01 33.64 -0.90
CA ILE A 444 27.62 35.04 -1.12
C ILE A 444 28.84 35.93 -0.90
N ASN A 445 29.72 35.59 0.06
CA ASN A 445 30.93 36.34 0.35
C ASN A 445 31.95 36.33 -0.81
N LEU A 446 32.02 35.24 -1.58
CA LEU A 446 32.91 35.16 -2.75
C LEU A 446 32.34 35.90 -3.96
N LEU A 447 31.02 35.82 -4.18
CA LEU A 447 30.38 36.45 -5.35
C LEU A 447 30.34 37.98 -5.25
N LEU A 448 30.40 38.51 -4.03
CA LEU A 448 30.45 39.94 -3.72
C LEU A 448 31.76 40.62 -4.17
N MET A 449 32.87 39.87 -4.28
CA MET A 449 34.17 40.47 -4.63
C MET A 449 34.38 40.68 -6.15
N ASP A 450 33.66 39.96 -7.01
CA ASP A 450 33.97 39.91 -8.45
C ASP A 450 33.08 40.83 -9.33
N THR A 451 32.02 41.45 -8.81
CA THR A 451 31.15 42.33 -9.61
C THR A 451 30.62 43.55 -8.87
N ALA A 452 31.16 44.73 -9.20
CA ALA A 452 30.76 46.03 -8.64
C ALA A 452 29.25 46.34 -8.78
N HIS A 453 28.59 45.78 -9.80
CA HIS A 453 27.16 45.98 -10.07
C HIS A 453 26.23 45.15 -9.15
N HIS A 454 26.72 44.05 -8.55
CA HIS A 454 25.96 43.24 -7.59
C HIS A 454 26.14 43.73 -6.15
N ALA A 455 27.32 44.23 -5.79
CA ALA A 455 27.60 44.80 -4.46
C ALA A 455 26.65 45.97 -4.10
N MET A 456 26.37 46.87 -5.05
CA MET A 456 25.50 48.04 -4.84
C MET A 456 24.01 47.67 -4.61
N ARG A 457 23.53 46.59 -5.25
CA ARG A 457 22.17 46.06 -5.00
C ARG A 457 22.06 45.40 -3.63
N PHE A 458 23.15 44.85 -3.12
CA PHE A 458 23.18 44.17 -1.83
C PHE A 458 23.30 45.14 -0.65
N GLU A 459 24.10 46.21 -0.73
CA GLU A 459 24.12 47.27 0.31
C GLU A 459 22.72 47.87 0.52
N THR A 460 21.97 48.08 -0.57
CA THR A 460 20.58 48.57 -0.52
C THR A 460 19.64 47.58 0.18
N ALA A 461 19.87 46.26 0.02
CA ALA A 461 19.10 45.21 0.67
C ALA A 461 19.50 44.99 2.14
N HIS A 462 20.79 45.12 2.48
CA HIS A 462 21.31 44.93 3.83
C HIS A 462 20.86 46.05 4.79
N VAL A 463 20.79 47.29 4.29
CA VAL A 463 20.25 48.45 5.03
C VAL A 463 18.75 48.31 5.34
N GLN A 464 18.02 47.50 4.58
CA GLN A 464 16.61 47.18 4.85
C GLN A 464 16.43 45.99 5.81
N TYR A 465 17.43 45.12 5.96
CA TYR A 465 17.36 43.93 6.81
C TYR A 465 17.74 44.20 8.29
N GLU A 466 18.46 45.29 8.57
CA GLU A 466 18.85 45.71 9.94
C GLU A 466 17.90 46.75 10.58
N LYS A 467 16.81 47.11 9.90
CA LYS A 467 15.68 47.88 10.47
C LYS A 467 14.51 46.96 10.74
#